data_AF-A0A6P0MVM4-F1
#
_entry.id   AF-A0A6P0MVM4-F1
#
_cell.length_a   1.000
_cell.length_b   1.000
_cell.length_c   1.000
_cell.angle_alpha   90.00
_cell.angle_beta   90.00
_cell.angle_gamma   90.00
#
_symmetry.space_group_name_H-M   'P 1'
#
loop_
_entity.id
_entity.type
_entity.pdbx_description
1 polymer ?
#
loop_
_entity_poly.entity_id
_entity_poly.type
_entity_poly.pdbx_seq_one_letter_code
_entity_poly.pdbx_strand_id
1 'polypeptide(L)' 'MATMQRANTIILELGTSSSDDIKDLRYGEGRLFRKVGMIIEQLQESGEVGDNVQPIIVITKKKSSKDW' A
#
# COMPACT_ATOMS: atom_id res chain seq x y z
N MET A 1 -16.38 22.18 -15.66
CA MET A 1 -16.86 22.04 -14.27
C MET A 1 -15.94 21.06 -13.56
N ALA A 2 -15.27 21.47 -12.48
CA ALA A 2 -14.41 20.56 -11.72
C ALA A 2 -15.32 19.63 -10.90
N THR A 3 -15.44 18.38 -11.33
CA THR A 3 -16.02 17.31 -10.51
C THR A 3 -15.17 17.19 -9.25
N MET A 4 -15.75 17.49 -8.09
CA MET A 4 -15.14 17.24 -6.80
C MET A 4 -14.92 15.72 -6.69
N GLN A 5 -13.73 15.26 -7.06
CA GLN A 5 -13.37 13.85 -6.94
C GLN A 5 -13.33 13.54 -5.44
N ARG A 6 -14.30 12.75 -4.97
CA ARG A 6 -14.28 12.26 -3.59
C ARG A 6 -12.96 11.52 -3.40
N ALA A 7 -12.18 11.93 -2.41
CA ALA A 7 -10.92 11.27 -2.10
C ALA A 7 -11.23 9.82 -1.69
N ASN A 8 -10.96 8.87 -2.58
CA ASN A 8 -11.09 7.45 -2.31
C ASN A 8 -9.80 6.98 -1.61
N THR A 9 -9.70 7.21 -0.30
CA THR A 9 -8.57 6.76 0.50
C THR A 9 -8.52 5.23 0.50
N ILE A 10 -7.39 4.66 0.10
CA ILE A 10 -7.14 3.21 0.15
C ILE A 10 -6.35 2.89 1.42
N ILE A 11 -6.95 2.07 2.29
CA ILE A 11 -6.27 1.55 3.48
C ILE A 11 -5.85 0.11 3.19
N LEU A 12 -4.53 -0.13 3.15
CA LEU A 12 -3.96 -1.45 2.96
C LEU A 12 -3.42 -1.97 4.29
N GLU A 13 -4.08 -2.98 4.85
CA GLU A 13 -3.57 -3.72 5.99
C GLU A 13 -2.70 -4.89 5.50
N LEU A 14 -1.40 -4.79 5.77
CA LEU A 14 -0.44 -5.84 5.45
C LEU A 14 -0.17 -6.67 6.72
N GLY A 15 0.07 -7.96 6.53
CA GLY A 15 0.44 -8.87 7.61
C GLY A 15 1.78 -8.51 8.28
N THR A 16 2.26 -9.40 9.15
CA THR A 16 3.52 -9.18 9.84
C THR A 16 4.68 -9.12 8.84
N SER A 17 5.54 -8.12 9.02
CA SER A 17 6.67 -7.86 8.12
C SER A 17 7.97 -7.74 8.93
N SER A 18 9.10 -8.13 8.34
CA SER A 18 10.39 -7.97 9.00
C SER A 18 10.77 -6.48 9.10
N SER A 19 11.76 -6.15 9.95
CA SER A 19 12.29 -4.78 10.00
C SER A 19 12.82 -4.31 8.65
N ASP A 20 13.40 -5.24 7.89
CA ASP A 20 14.08 -4.96 6.64
C ASP A 20 13.03 -4.71 5.56
N ASP A 21 11.99 -5.53 5.50
CA ASP A 21 10.85 -5.30 4.59
C ASP A 21 10.18 -3.93 4.84
N ILE A 22 10.00 -3.54 6.10
CA ILE A 22 9.43 -2.23 6.48
C ILE A 22 10.39 -1.09 6.12
N LYS A 23 11.69 -1.31 6.23
CA LYS A 23 12.71 -0.34 5.83
C LYS A 23 12.69 -0.15 4.32
N ASP A 24 12.71 -1.23 3.55
CA ASP A 24 12.71 -1.19 2.08
C ASP A 24 11.43 -0.51 1.56
N LEU A 25 10.27 -0.83 2.15
CA LEU A 25 9.00 -0.17 1.81
C LEU A 25 9.08 1.35 1.95
N ARG A 26 9.75 1.87 2.99
CA ARG A 26 9.92 3.32 3.21
C ARG A 26 10.84 3.98 2.18
N TYR A 27 11.75 3.22 1.57
CA TYR A 27 12.64 3.71 0.50
C TYR A 27 12.05 3.53 -0.89
N GLY A 28 10.83 3.00 -1.02
CA GLY A 28 10.23 2.70 -2.32
C GLY A 28 10.80 1.45 -2.98
N GLU A 29 11.33 0.53 -2.17
CA GLU A 29 12.04 -0.66 -2.62
C GLU A 29 11.47 -1.94 -1.96
N GLY A 30 12.01 -3.09 -2.38
CA GLY A 30 11.70 -4.37 -1.75
C GLY A 30 10.34 -4.96 -2.11
N ARG A 31 10.04 -6.10 -1.49
CA ARG A 31 8.88 -6.94 -1.85
C ARG A 31 7.54 -6.30 -1.46
N LEU A 32 7.49 -5.61 -0.31
CA LEU A 32 6.27 -4.94 0.13
C LEU A 32 5.88 -3.80 -0.79
N PHE A 33 6.85 -3.01 -1.26
CA PHE A 33 6.57 -1.92 -2.20
C PHE A 33 6.00 -2.46 -3.51
N ARG A 34 6.63 -3.49 -4.09
CA ARG A 34 6.12 -4.15 -5.30
C ARG A 34 4.72 -4.71 -5.10
N LYS A 35 4.45 -5.32 -3.96
CA LYS A 35 3.12 -5.83 -3.61
C LYS A 35 2.08 -4.72 -3.53
N VAL A 36 2.40 -3.59 -2.91
CA VAL A 36 1.51 -2.41 -2.88
C VAL A 36 1.24 -1.92 -4.31
N GLY A 37 2.27 -1.82 -5.15
CA GLY A 37 2.14 -1.46 -6.57
C GLY A 37 1.18 -2.37 -7.33
N MET A 38 1.33 -3.69 -7.21
CA MET A 38 0.44 -4.66 -7.86
C MET A 38 -1.01 -4.54 -7.39
N ILE A 39 -1.25 -4.29 -6.10
CA ILE A 39 -2.62 -4.10 -5.58
C ILE A 39 -3.25 -2.85 -6.17
N ILE A 40 -2.49 -1.76 -6.29
CA ILE A 40 -2.98 -0.51 -6.90
C ILE A 40 -3.33 -0.75 -8.37
N GLU A 41 -2.46 -1.43 -9.12
CA GLU A 41 -2.68 -1.77 -10.53
C GLU A 41 -3.96 -2.59 -10.71
N GLN A 42 -4.18 -3.60 -9.86
CA GLN A 42 -5.41 -4.40 -9.87
C GLN A 42 -6.67 -3.56 -9.58
N LEU A 43 -6.58 -2.62 -8.63
CA LEU A 43 -7.68 -1.71 -8.30
C LEU A 43 -7.97 -0.70 -9.42
N GLN A 44 -6.95 -0.32 -10.19
CA GLN A 44 -7.10 0.50 -11.39
C GLN A 44 -7.75 -0.30 -12.52
N GLU A 45 -7.30 -1.53 -12.77
CA GLU A 45 -7.89 -2.44 -13.76
C GLU A 45 -9.36 -2.76 -13.46
N SER A 46 -9.74 -2.88 -12.17
CA SER A 46 -11.12 -3.11 -11.76
C SER A 46 -11.99 -1.85 -11.78
N GLY A 47 -11.42 -0.68 -12.06
CA GLY A 47 -12.13 0.61 -12.06
C GLY A 47 -12.53 1.12 -10.66
N GLU A 48 -12.04 0.47 -9.60
CA GLU A 48 -12.25 0.88 -8.20
C GLU A 48 -11.49 2.17 -7.87
N VAL A 49 -10.40 2.43 -8.60
CA VAL A 49 -9.52 3.58 -8.41
C VAL A 49 -9.17 4.20 -9.75
N GLY A 50 -9.26 5.53 -9.86
CA GLY A 50 -8.86 6.26 -11.07
C GLY A 50 -7.35 6.43 -11.22
N ASP A 51 -6.90 6.97 -12.35
CA ASP A 51 -5.48 7.19 -12.67
C ASP A 51 -4.74 8.04 -11.60
N ASN A 52 -5.46 8.97 -10.97
CA ASN A 52 -4.95 9.83 -9.91
C ASN A 52 -5.38 9.29 -8.53
N VAL A 53 -4.63 8.32 -8.01
CA VAL A 53 -4.81 7.84 -6.62
C VAL A 53 -4.35 8.91 -5.65
N GLN A 54 -5.24 9.41 -4.80
CA GLN A 54 -4.89 10.21 -3.62
C GLN A 54 -4.93 9.34 -2.35
N PRO A 55 -4.26 9.78 -1.28
CA PRO A 55 -3.19 9.11 -0.53
C PRO A 55 -3.39 7.61 -0.21
N ILE A 56 -2.29 6.86 -0.24
CA ILE A 56 -2.24 5.45 0.14
C ILE A 56 -1.70 5.33 1.55
N ILE A 57 -2.48 4.71 2.44
CA ILE A 57 -2.07 4.44 3.82
C ILE A 57 -1.77 2.94 3.94
N VAL A 58 -0.50 2.62 4.17
CA VAL A 58 -0.05 1.24 4.38
C VAL A 58 0.20 1.03 5.86
N ILE A 59 -0.54 0.11 6.46
CA ILE A 59 -0.39 -0.28 7.86
C ILE A 59 0.30 -1.65 7.90
N THR A 60 1.43 -1.74 8.59
CA THR A 60 2.19 -2.98 8.77
C THR A 60 2.61 -3.16 10.22
N LYS A 61 2.60 -4.41 10.68
CA LYS A 61 3.07 -4.78 12.03
C LYS A 61 4.46 -5.39 11.91
N LYS A 62 5.42 -4.85 12.67
CA LYS A 62 6.75 -5.46 12.77
C LYS A 62 6.62 -6.83 13.43
N LYS A 63 7.19 -7.87 12.79
CA LYS A 63 7.30 -9.20 13.37
C LYS A 63 8.16 -9.13 14.64
N SER A 64 7.63 -9.63 15.76
CA SER A 64 8.35 -9.67 17.04
C SER A 64 9.43 -10.74 16.99
N SER A 65 10.58 -10.49 17.61
CA SER A 65 11.66 -11.50 17.73
C SER A 65 11.30 -12.66 18.67
N LYS A 66 10.08 -12.66 19.23
CA LYS A 66 9.57 -13.65 20.18
C LYS A 66 8.68 -14.74 19.53
N ASP A 67 8.40 -14.61 18.23
CA ASP A 67 7.53 -15.53 17.46
C ASP A 67 8.34 -16.50 16.57
N TRP A 68 9.47 -17.01 17.08
CA TRP A 68 10.28 -18.04 16.42
C TRP A 68 9.95 -19.44 16.97
#